data_AF-A0A9E3ST13-F1
#
_entry.id   AF-A0A9E3ST13-F1
#
_cell.length_a   1.000
_cell.length_b   1.000
_cell.length_c   1.000
_cell.angle_alpha   90.00
_cell.angle_beta   90.00
_cell.angle_gamma   90.00
#
_symmetry.space_group_name_H-M   'P 1'
#
loop_
_entity.id
_entity.type
_entity.pdbx_description
1 polymer ?
#
loop_
_entity_poly.entity_id
_entity_poly.type
_entity_poly.pdbx_seq_one_letter_code
_entity_poly.pdbx_strand_id
1 'polypeptide(L)'
;MYAEIALNVPVRGTFHYHIPDDLAGQVEIGHLVQVAFRTAQQHGIVIDLPTESDIPQTKPVLAVLDPRPVVTPEQIAIARWISQHNLMALGSCLWLFLPPGLTGRRDVQVTLLTEDVDHLTELETQVLALLQRRGPLTGHQLNLALPGKDWRSAVDGLAKAAIVHKANILTAPRARPKLVKTAALAIHPHQIDHVARHLGRSSKQADLLEVIAAAGEDGLPVERALRIAETTRDTLKKLEAGGSVATNQDERDVDEPLRVWLILPREAVDENLIALRKGERLHHILRVLARENEALDLSWLYAQTDAKLADLKRLEDEGLVLLGESESWRDSLAQREFVPSLAPPLTPEQQLVWDVLEARLKVWDWENEAPHPPTPSPTVARGSQEDPPFTPLHQWREDRGEVSLFGNSPPELWWKLKPLARQMRHTPTPAEDYF
;
A
#
# COMPACT_ATOMS: atom_id res chain seq x y z
N MET A 1 -27.91 -13.23 28.96
CA MET A 1 -26.47 -13.38 28.66
C MET A 1 -25.94 -12.05 28.19
N TYR A 2 -24.76 -11.65 28.63
CA TYR A 2 -24.16 -10.36 28.30
C TYR A 2 -22.83 -10.56 27.57
N ALA A 3 -22.40 -9.52 26.86
CA ALA A 3 -21.09 -9.44 26.25
C ALA A 3 -20.34 -8.24 26.82
N GLU A 4 -19.14 -8.46 27.33
CA GLU A 4 -18.17 -7.40 27.60
C GLU A 4 -17.44 -7.11 26.29
N ILE A 5 -17.44 -5.84 25.86
CA ILE A 5 -16.97 -5.43 24.53
C ILE A 5 -15.93 -4.31 24.65
N ALA A 6 -14.78 -4.50 24.00
CA ALA A 6 -13.79 -3.46 23.77
C ALA A 6 -14.06 -2.76 22.43
N LEU A 7 -14.27 -1.45 22.46
CA LEU A 7 -14.58 -0.64 21.27
C LEU A 7 -13.32 -0.02 20.66
N ASN A 8 -13.27 0.11 19.34
CA ASN A 8 -12.20 0.85 18.65
C ASN A 8 -12.40 2.37 18.73
N VAL A 9 -12.47 2.90 19.94
CA VAL A 9 -12.54 4.33 20.24
C VAL A 9 -11.54 4.63 21.36
N PRO A 10 -11.06 5.88 21.51
CA PRO A 10 -10.00 6.22 22.48
C PRO A 10 -10.53 6.27 23.93
N VAL A 11 -11.03 5.15 24.43
CA VAL A 11 -11.53 4.96 25.80
C VAL A 11 -10.84 3.74 26.40
N ARG A 12 -10.39 3.85 27.65
CA ARG A 12 -9.63 2.76 28.32
C ARG A 12 -10.52 1.60 28.77
N GLY A 13 -11.78 1.89 29.08
CA GLY A 13 -12.72 0.90 29.60
C GLY A 13 -13.38 0.06 28.52
N THR A 14 -14.09 -0.96 28.98
CA THR A 14 -14.92 -1.89 28.22
C THR A 14 -16.39 -1.64 28.58
N PHE A 15 -17.31 -2.20 27.80
CA PHE A 15 -18.73 -1.91 27.94
C PHE A 15 -19.55 -3.19 27.89
N HIS A 16 -20.58 -3.26 28.73
CA HIS A 16 -21.52 -4.39 28.77
C HIS A 16 -22.71 -4.14 27.86
N TYR A 17 -23.02 -5.12 27.03
CA TYR A 17 -24.18 -5.16 26.15
C TYR A 17 -24.95 -6.45 26.40
N HIS A 18 -26.28 -6.44 26.22
CA HIS A 18 -27.03 -7.70 26.20
C HIS A 18 -27.02 -8.30 24.80
N ILE A 19 -26.97 -9.62 24.75
CA ILE A 19 -27.08 -10.38 23.50
C ILE A 19 -28.57 -10.64 23.27
N PRO A 20 -29.19 -10.10 22.21
CA PRO A 20 -30.60 -10.39 21.92
C PRO A 20 -30.78 -11.85 21.43
N ASP A 21 -32.01 -12.37 21.53
CA ASP A 21 -32.30 -13.79 21.31
C ASP A 21 -31.95 -14.28 19.89
N ASP A 22 -32.01 -13.40 18.88
CA ASP A 22 -31.65 -13.70 17.50
C ASP A 22 -30.14 -13.88 17.28
N LEU A 23 -29.31 -13.36 18.20
CA LEU A 23 -27.86 -13.54 18.22
C LEU A 23 -27.40 -14.54 19.29
N ALA A 24 -28.32 -15.10 20.07
CA ALA A 24 -27.99 -16.08 21.09
C ALA A 24 -27.32 -17.31 20.45
N GLY A 25 -26.17 -17.72 21.02
CA GLY A 25 -25.38 -18.85 20.51
C GLY A 25 -24.51 -18.54 19.27
N GLN A 26 -24.56 -17.31 18.73
CA GLN A 26 -23.69 -16.88 17.62
C GLN A 26 -22.54 -15.98 18.07
N VAL A 27 -22.56 -15.54 19.34
CA VAL A 27 -21.55 -14.64 19.90
C VAL A 27 -20.60 -15.44 20.78
N GLU A 28 -19.33 -15.43 20.42
CA GLU A 28 -18.24 -16.00 21.22
C GLU A 28 -17.17 -14.94 21.53
N ILE A 29 -16.30 -15.22 22.49
CA ILE A 29 -15.12 -14.39 22.76
C ILE A 29 -14.28 -14.27 21.48
N GLY A 30 -13.85 -13.05 21.17
CA GLY A 30 -13.09 -12.71 19.98
C GLY A 30 -13.93 -12.30 18.76
N HIS A 31 -15.26 -12.40 18.81
CA HIS A 31 -16.12 -11.95 17.72
C HIS A 31 -16.07 -10.44 17.52
N LEU A 32 -16.04 -10.03 16.24
CA LEU A 32 -16.25 -8.66 15.83
C LEU A 32 -17.75 -8.38 15.76
N VAL A 33 -18.22 -7.39 16.51
CA VAL A 33 -19.63 -7.02 16.57
C VAL A 33 -19.83 -5.53 16.30
N GLN A 34 -21.06 -5.16 15.97
CA GLN A 34 -21.53 -3.78 15.92
C GLN A 34 -22.44 -3.48 17.10
N VAL A 35 -22.22 -2.32 17.71
CA VAL A 35 -22.98 -1.84 18.85
C VAL A 35 -23.22 -0.34 18.77
N ALA A 36 -24.29 0.14 19.40
CA ALA A 36 -24.50 1.57 19.57
C ALA A 36 -23.62 2.12 20.70
N PHE A 37 -22.84 3.15 20.42
CA PHE A 37 -22.05 3.88 21.40
C PHE A 37 -22.32 5.38 21.27
N ARG A 38 -22.92 5.96 22.33
CA ARG A 38 -23.52 7.30 22.29
C ARG A 38 -24.52 7.42 21.12
N THR A 39 -24.29 8.35 20.20
CA THR A 39 -25.11 8.64 19.01
C THR A 39 -24.64 7.91 17.75
N ALA A 40 -23.50 7.21 17.81
CA ALA A 40 -22.90 6.55 16.67
C ALA A 40 -22.95 5.02 16.82
N GLN A 41 -22.83 4.33 15.68
CA GLN A 41 -22.58 2.90 15.66
C GLN A 41 -21.06 2.66 15.66
N GLN A 42 -20.60 1.74 16.49
CA GLN A 42 -19.19 1.41 16.65
C GLN A 42 -18.97 -0.08 16.46
N HIS A 43 -17.76 -0.41 16.01
CA HIS A 43 -17.27 -1.78 16.01
C HIS A 43 -16.56 -2.08 17.32
N GLY A 44 -16.74 -3.30 17.81
CA GLY A 44 -16.09 -3.77 19.02
C GLY A 44 -15.81 -5.26 18.95
N ILE A 45 -14.90 -5.70 19.81
CA ILE A 45 -14.54 -7.10 19.95
C ILE A 45 -15.08 -7.59 21.30
N VAL A 46 -15.75 -8.73 21.28
CA VAL A 46 -16.21 -9.42 22.50
C VAL A 46 -14.99 -9.97 23.22
N ILE A 47 -14.79 -9.57 24.48
CA ILE A 47 -13.62 -9.98 25.28
C ILE A 47 -13.99 -10.88 26.45
N ASP A 48 -15.28 -10.91 26.82
CA ASP A 48 -15.84 -11.80 27.83
C ASP A 48 -17.36 -11.95 27.64
N LEU A 49 -17.94 -13.01 28.20
CA LEU A 49 -19.36 -13.37 28.13
C LEU A 49 -19.96 -13.64 29.51
N PRO A 50 -20.14 -12.60 30.34
CA PRO A 50 -20.64 -12.81 31.70
C PRO A 50 -22.13 -13.17 31.71
N THR A 51 -22.50 -14.06 32.62
CA THR A 51 -23.90 -14.49 32.82
C THR A 51 -24.75 -13.36 33.42
N GLU A 52 -24.15 -12.53 34.26
CA GLU A 52 -24.76 -11.40 34.96
C GLU A 52 -24.01 -10.10 34.65
N SER A 53 -24.68 -8.97 34.83
CA SER A 53 -24.09 -7.64 34.59
C SER A 53 -24.52 -6.70 35.70
N ASP A 54 -23.56 -6.06 36.34
CA ASP A 54 -23.79 -5.03 37.36
C ASP A 54 -24.35 -3.72 36.76
N ILE A 55 -24.45 -3.63 35.42
CA ILE A 55 -25.02 -2.48 34.70
C ILE A 55 -26.55 -2.62 34.60
N PRO A 56 -27.35 -1.69 35.20
CA PRO A 56 -28.81 -1.81 35.24
C PRO A 56 -29.50 -1.72 33.88
N GLN A 57 -28.93 -0.94 32.96
CA GLN A 57 -29.50 -0.71 31.62
C GLN A 57 -28.41 -0.86 30.57
N THR A 58 -28.48 -1.94 29.81
CA THR A 58 -27.55 -2.23 28.71
C THR A 58 -28.21 -1.96 27.36
N LYS A 59 -27.39 -1.66 26.35
CA LYS A 59 -27.83 -1.61 24.95
C LYS A 59 -27.67 -3.00 24.31
N PRO A 60 -28.41 -3.32 23.23
CA PRO A 60 -28.23 -4.59 22.52
C PRO A 60 -26.94 -4.61 21.71
N VAL A 61 -26.39 -5.81 21.53
CA VAL A 61 -25.53 -6.12 20.38
C VAL A 61 -26.38 -6.05 19.11
N LEU A 62 -25.96 -5.30 18.10
CA LEU A 62 -26.78 -5.05 16.91
C LEU A 62 -26.53 -6.06 15.79
N ALA A 63 -25.28 -6.52 15.67
CA ALA A 63 -24.90 -7.52 14.67
C ALA A 63 -23.56 -8.16 15.03
N VAL A 64 -23.43 -9.45 14.72
CA VAL A 64 -22.15 -10.13 14.56
C VAL A 64 -21.68 -9.93 13.12
N LEU A 65 -20.42 -9.51 12.94
CA LEU A 65 -19.93 -9.05 11.63
C LEU A 65 -19.23 -10.12 10.81
N ASP A 66 -18.82 -11.20 11.46
CA ASP A 66 -18.16 -12.35 10.87
C ASP A 66 -18.66 -13.62 11.57
N PRO A 67 -18.85 -14.76 10.89
CA PRO A 67 -19.32 -15.98 11.54
C PRO A 67 -18.28 -16.61 12.47
N ARG A 68 -17.02 -16.15 12.43
CA ARG A 68 -15.93 -16.66 13.27
C ARG A 68 -15.38 -15.53 14.15
N PRO A 69 -14.78 -15.86 15.32
CA PRO A 69 -13.98 -14.92 16.07
C PRO A 69 -12.86 -14.34 15.19
N VAL A 70 -12.68 -13.02 15.19
CA VAL A 70 -11.63 -12.35 14.40
C VAL A 70 -10.30 -12.28 15.14
N VAL A 71 -10.35 -12.43 16.46
CA VAL A 71 -9.17 -12.54 17.32
C VAL A 71 -9.30 -13.73 18.27
N THR A 72 -8.17 -14.30 18.67
CA THR A 72 -8.15 -15.43 19.61
C THR A 72 -8.06 -14.95 21.06
N PRO A 73 -8.37 -15.81 22.06
CA PRO A 73 -8.16 -15.50 23.48
C PRO A 73 -6.71 -15.09 23.81
N GLU A 74 -5.73 -15.69 23.14
CA GLU A 74 -4.30 -15.38 23.27
C GLU A 74 -3.99 -13.95 22.83
N GLN A 75 -4.55 -13.53 21.70
CA GLN A 75 -4.46 -12.15 21.19
C GLN A 75 -5.09 -11.16 22.15
N ILE A 76 -6.24 -11.52 22.74
CA ILE A 76 -6.90 -10.69 23.75
C ILE A 76 -6.02 -10.55 25.00
N ALA A 77 -5.38 -11.62 25.46
CA ALA A 77 -4.47 -11.57 26.61
C ALA A 77 -3.26 -10.67 26.34
N ILE A 78 -2.65 -10.76 25.16
CA ILE A 78 -1.55 -9.88 24.76
C ILE A 78 -2.03 -8.43 24.65
N ALA A 79 -3.19 -8.18 24.03
CA ALA A 79 -3.76 -6.84 23.92
C ALA A 79 -4.04 -6.21 25.30
N ARG A 80 -4.53 -7.00 26.27
CA ARG A 80 -4.70 -6.55 27.67
C ARG A 80 -3.36 -6.19 28.30
N TRP A 81 -2.31 -6.98 28.09
CA TRP A 81 -0.97 -6.64 28.57
C TRP A 81 -0.42 -5.36 27.93
N ILE A 82 -0.52 -5.21 26.60
CA ILE A 82 -0.09 -3.98 25.89
C ILE A 82 -0.84 -2.76 26.44
N SER A 83 -2.16 -2.87 26.59
CA SER A 83 -3.03 -1.82 27.11
C SER A 83 -2.65 -1.40 28.53
N GLN A 84 -2.42 -2.35 29.44
CA GLN A 84 -2.02 -2.09 30.82
C GLN A 84 -0.63 -1.46 30.89
N HIS A 85 0.35 -2.03 30.19
CA HIS A 85 1.74 -1.61 30.25
C HIS A 85 1.97 -0.23 29.63
N ASN A 86 1.27 0.08 28.54
CA ASN A 86 1.42 1.34 27.80
C ASN A 86 0.30 2.35 28.08
N LEU A 87 -0.61 2.02 29.02
CA LEU A 87 -1.77 2.84 29.37
C LEU A 87 -2.65 3.23 28.16
N MET A 88 -2.72 2.35 27.16
CA MET A 88 -3.50 2.54 25.93
C MET A 88 -4.91 1.94 26.04
N ALA A 89 -5.83 2.40 25.20
CA ALA A 89 -7.17 1.80 25.10
C ALA A 89 -7.09 0.34 24.64
N LEU A 90 -7.77 -0.58 25.34
CA LEU A 90 -7.76 -2.00 25.01
C LEU A 90 -8.25 -2.27 23.57
N GLY A 91 -9.33 -1.60 23.16
CA GLY A 91 -9.85 -1.74 21.79
C GLY A 91 -8.86 -1.32 20.71
N SER A 92 -8.07 -0.27 20.96
CA SER A 92 -6.98 0.13 20.03
C SER A 92 -5.88 -0.91 19.96
N CYS A 93 -5.54 -1.56 21.07
CA CYS A 93 -4.55 -2.63 21.08
C CYS A 93 -5.04 -3.88 20.33
N LEU A 94 -6.32 -4.23 20.50
CA LEU A 94 -6.94 -5.35 19.77
C LEU A 94 -6.98 -5.09 18.26
N TRP A 95 -7.21 -3.84 17.83
CA TRP A 95 -7.23 -3.50 16.41
C TRP A 95 -5.88 -3.66 15.71
N LEU A 96 -4.77 -3.70 16.44
CA LEU A 96 -3.45 -3.96 15.87
C LEU A 96 -3.30 -5.40 15.35
N PHE A 97 -4.15 -6.32 15.79
CA PHE A 97 -4.17 -7.71 15.33
C PHE A 97 -5.06 -7.91 14.09
N LEU A 98 -5.76 -6.87 13.62
CA LEU A 98 -6.69 -6.98 12.49
C LEU A 98 -6.09 -6.35 11.22
N PRO A 99 -6.26 -6.99 10.04
CA PRO A 99 -5.89 -6.40 8.76
C PRO A 99 -6.54 -5.03 8.54
N PRO A 100 -5.81 -4.05 7.97
CA PRO A 100 -6.35 -2.73 7.71
C PRO A 100 -7.51 -2.79 6.71
N GLY A 101 -8.66 -2.22 7.07
CA GLY A 101 -9.84 -2.15 6.20
C GLY A 101 -10.82 -3.32 6.34
N LEU A 102 -10.56 -4.28 7.23
CA LEU A 102 -11.44 -5.41 7.52
C LEU A 102 -12.89 -4.97 7.84
N THR A 103 -13.05 -3.85 8.55
CA THR A 103 -14.35 -3.35 8.99
C THR A 103 -15.11 -2.51 7.96
N GLY A 104 -14.55 -2.33 6.75
CA GLY A 104 -15.04 -1.38 5.75
C GLY A 104 -16.18 -1.86 4.86
N ARG A 105 -16.30 -3.18 4.60
CA ARG A 105 -17.38 -3.74 3.77
C ARG A 105 -17.90 -5.05 4.33
N ARG A 106 -19.21 -5.10 4.52
CA ARG A 106 -19.95 -6.30 4.88
C ARG A 106 -20.66 -6.82 3.65
N ASP A 107 -20.60 -8.12 3.46
CA ASP A 107 -21.51 -8.84 2.56
C ASP A 107 -22.23 -9.91 3.39
N VAL A 108 -23.16 -10.61 2.76
CA VAL A 108 -23.82 -11.77 3.34
C VAL A 108 -23.41 -12.98 2.51
N GLN A 109 -23.12 -14.10 3.15
CA GLN A 109 -23.02 -15.39 2.49
C GLN A 109 -24.29 -16.19 2.75
N VAL A 110 -24.84 -16.75 1.67
CA VAL A 110 -26.01 -17.60 1.71
C VAL A 110 -25.60 -19.00 1.30
N THR A 111 -25.85 -19.96 2.17
CA THR A 111 -25.51 -21.37 1.97
C THR A 111 -26.79 -22.20 2.04
N LEU A 112 -26.95 -23.15 1.12
CA LEU A 112 -28.08 -24.05 1.10
C LEU A 112 -27.97 -25.09 2.23
N LEU A 113 -29.04 -25.31 2.99
CA LEU A 113 -29.10 -26.33 4.05
C LEU A 113 -29.91 -27.57 3.63
N THR A 114 -31.05 -27.35 2.97
CA THR A 114 -31.93 -28.43 2.47
C THR A 114 -32.39 -28.16 1.04
N GLU A 115 -32.52 -29.22 0.26
CA GLU A 115 -32.81 -29.16 -1.17
C GLU A 115 -34.30 -29.36 -1.51
N ASP A 116 -35.06 -30.05 -0.66
CA ASP A 116 -36.46 -30.40 -0.90
C ASP A 116 -37.39 -29.55 -0.03
N VAL A 117 -38.09 -28.62 -0.68
CA VAL A 117 -39.05 -27.72 -0.03
C VAL A 117 -40.25 -27.49 -0.93
N ASP A 118 -41.44 -27.75 -0.39
CA ASP A 118 -42.71 -27.41 -1.03
C ASP A 118 -43.17 -25.99 -0.67
N HIS A 119 -43.94 -25.36 -1.55
CA HIS A 119 -44.59 -24.03 -1.35
C HIS A 119 -43.65 -22.82 -1.27
N LEU A 120 -42.70 -22.72 -2.21
CA LEU A 120 -41.86 -21.53 -2.38
C LEU A 120 -42.51 -20.48 -3.30
N THR A 121 -42.21 -19.21 -3.04
CA THR A 121 -42.49 -18.14 -4.00
C THR A 121 -41.61 -18.27 -5.24
N GLU A 122 -41.98 -17.56 -6.32
CA GLU A 122 -41.20 -17.57 -7.56
C GLU A 122 -39.75 -17.09 -7.35
N LEU A 123 -39.55 -16.07 -6.49
CA LEU A 123 -38.23 -15.51 -6.20
C LEU A 123 -37.40 -16.45 -5.31
N GLU A 124 -38.01 -17.07 -4.30
CA GLU A 124 -37.35 -18.07 -3.45
C GLU A 124 -36.89 -19.28 -4.28
N THR A 125 -37.74 -19.73 -5.21
CA THR A 125 -37.40 -20.81 -6.17
C THR A 125 -36.18 -20.44 -7.02
N GLN A 126 -36.10 -19.18 -7.49
CA GLN A 126 -34.96 -18.69 -8.26
C GLN A 126 -33.68 -18.61 -7.43
N VAL A 127 -33.77 -18.16 -6.17
CA VAL A 127 -32.62 -18.14 -5.24
C VAL A 127 -32.14 -19.56 -4.95
N LEU A 128 -33.07 -20.49 -4.67
CA LEU A 128 -32.75 -21.90 -4.41
C LEU A 128 -32.05 -22.54 -5.61
N ALA A 129 -32.59 -22.38 -6.81
CA ALA A 129 -31.98 -22.90 -8.04
C ALA A 129 -30.58 -22.33 -8.32
N LEU A 130 -30.34 -21.06 -7.95
CA LEU A 130 -29.01 -20.45 -8.06
C LEU A 130 -28.01 -21.09 -7.07
N LEU A 131 -28.43 -21.29 -5.82
CA LEU A 131 -27.59 -21.91 -4.78
C LEU A 131 -27.31 -23.38 -5.10
N GLN A 132 -28.30 -24.15 -5.57
CA GLN A 132 -28.11 -25.54 -5.99
C GLN A 132 -27.10 -25.66 -7.14
N ARG A 133 -27.16 -24.75 -8.13
CA ARG A 133 -26.29 -24.80 -9.30
C ARG A 133 -24.87 -24.30 -9.03
N ARG A 134 -24.70 -23.30 -8.16
CA ARG A 134 -23.43 -22.56 -7.98
C ARG A 134 -22.78 -22.76 -6.61
N GLY A 135 -23.45 -23.44 -5.69
CA GLY A 135 -23.04 -23.53 -4.30
C GLY A 135 -23.32 -22.25 -3.51
N PRO A 136 -22.62 -22.02 -2.39
CA PRO A 136 -22.77 -20.81 -1.58
C PRO A 136 -22.53 -19.54 -2.38
N LEU A 137 -23.40 -18.54 -2.22
CA LEU A 137 -23.32 -17.27 -2.94
C LEU A 137 -23.26 -16.09 -1.97
N THR A 138 -22.52 -15.04 -2.35
CA THR A 138 -22.53 -13.79 -1.62
C THR A 138 -23.71 -12.90 -2.04
N GLY A 139 -24.10 -11.96 -1.19
CA GLY A 139 -25.15 -10.98 -1.47
C GLY A 139 -24.83 -10.15 -2.72
N HIS A 140 -23.56 -9.81 -2.94
CA HIS A 140 -23.14 -9.18 -4.19
C HIS A 140 -23.39 -10.06 -5.42
N GLN A 141 -23.08 -11.36 -5.35
CA GLN A 141 -23.32 -12.30 -6.45
C GLN A 141 -24.81 -12.52 -6.72
N LEU A 142 -25.63 -12.59 -5.66
CA LEU A 142 -27.09 -12.66 -5.77
C LEU A 142 -27.66 -11.40 -6.43
N ASN A 143 -27.14 -10.22 -6.07
CA ASN A 143 -27.57 -8.97 -6.67
C ASN A 143 -27.23 -8.87 -8.18
N LEU A 144 -26.11 -9.45 -8.61
CA LEU A 144 -25.73 -9.54 -10.02
C LEU A 144 -26.57 -10.57 -10.79
N ALA A 145 -26.90 -11.69 -10.15
CA ALA A 145 -27.68 -12.76 -10.77
C ALA A 145 -29.19 -12.45 -10.85
N LEU A 146 -29.70 -11.65 -9.92
CA LEU A 146 -31.12 -11.27 -9.80
C LEU A 146 -31.26 -9.73 -9.75
N PRO A 147 -30.87 -9.01 -10.82
CA PRO A 147 -30.89 -7.55 -10.82
C PRO A 147 -32.32 -7.02 -10.66
N GLY A 148 -32.50 -6.06 -9.75
CA GLY A 148 -33.79 -5.40 -9.50
C GLY A 148 -34.83 -6.22 -8.72
N LYS A 149 -34.49 -7.44 -8.28
CA LYS A 149 -35.37 -8.28 -7.46
C LYS A 149 -34.98 -8.17 -5.98
N ASP A 150 -35.98 -8.20 -5.09
CA ASP A 150 -35.73 -8.18 -3.64
C ASP A 150 -35.36 -9.57 -3.11
N TRP A 151 -34.19 -10.05 -3.54
CA TRP A 151 -33.67 -11.34 -3.10
C TRP A 151 -33.41 -11.39 -1.59
N ARG A 152 -33.25 -10.24 -0.91
CA ARG A 152 -32.98 -10.18 0.54
C ARG A 152 -34.18 -10.70 1.33
N SER A 153 -35.37 -10.20 1.00
CA SER A 153 -36.61 -10.67 1.63
C SER A 153 -36.86 -12.17 1.38
N ALA A 154 -36.58 -12.64 0.16
CA ALA A 154 -36.66 -14.06 -0.17
C ALA A 154 -35.67 -14.91 0.64
N VAL A 155 -34.40 -14.48 0.75
CA VAL A 155 -33.40 -15.16 1.59
C VAL A 155 -33.80 -15.14 3.06
N ASP A 156 -34.40 -14.06 3.56
CA ASP A 156 -34.88 -13.96 4.94
C ASP A 156 -36.05 -14.93 5.21
N GLY A 157 -36.96 -15.09 4.24
CA GLY A 157 -38.03 -16.10 4.29
C GLY A 157 -37.47 -17.52 4.33
N LEU A 158 -36.55 -17.84 3.40
CA LEU A 158 -35.87 -19.13 3.34
C LEU A 158 -35.05 -19.42 4.61
N ALA A 159 -34.41 -18.41 5.20
CA ALA A 159 -33.63 -18.56 6.42
C ALA A 159 -34.54 -18.86 7.63
N LYS A 160 -35.70 -18.19 7.72
CA LYS A 160 -36.71 -18.48 8.76
C LYS A 160 -37.28 -19.90 8.66
N ALA A 161 -37.41 -20.41 7.44
CA ALA A 161 -37.83 -21.78 7.19
C ALA A 161 -36.68 -22.81 7.36
N ALA A 162 -35.49 -22.39 7.78
CA ALA A 162 -34.28 -23.21 7.91
C ALA A 162 -33.83 -23.89 6.61
N ILE A 163 -34.17 -23.31 5.45
CA ILE A 163 -33.81 -23.83 4.11
C ILE A 163 -32.42 -23.37 3.71
N VAL A 164 -32.07 -22.15 4.05
CA VAL A 164 -30.75 -21.56 3.82
C VAL A 164 -30.17 -21.06 5.13
N HIS A 165 -28.85 -21.11 5.25
CA HIS A 165 -28.11 -20.41 6.27
C HIS A 165 -27.61 -19.08 5.72
N LYS A 166 -27.92 -17.99 6.43
CA LYS A 166 -27.51 -16.63 6.10
C LYS A 166 -26.50 -16.15 7.14
N ALA A 167 -25.26 -15.91 6.73
CA ALA A 167 -24.20 -15.41 7.60
C ALA A 167 -23.67 -14.06 7.11
N ASN A 168 -23.38 -13.13 8.02
CA ASN A 168 -22.65 -11.90 7.69
C ASN A 168 -21.18 -12.24 7.50
N ILE A 169 -20.57 -11.80 6.40
CA ILE A 169 -19.14 -12.00 6.16
C ILE A 169 -18.43 -10.66 5.96
N LEU A 170 -17.18 -10.60 6.41
CA LEU A 170 -16.29 -9.49 6.11
C LEU A 170 -15.70 -9.66 4.71
N THR A 171 -15.69 -8.59 3.92
CA THR A 171 -15.04 -8.62 2.60
C THR A 171 -13.60 -8.16 2.75
N ALA A 172 -12.67 -8.92 2.16
CA ALA A 172 -11.28 -8.54 2.06
C ALA A 172 -11.10 -7.10 1.49
N PRO A 173 -10.40 -6.17 2.17
CA PRO A 173 -9.88 -4.93 1.61
C PRO A 173 -9.26 -5.13 0.23
N ARG A 174 -9.76 -4.37 -0.74
CA ARG A 174 -9.22 -4.31 -2.11
C ARG A 174 -8.10 -3.29 -2.24
N ALA A 175 -7.20 -3.25 -1.27
CA ALA A 175 -6.01 -2.41 -1.41
C ALA A 175 -5.23 -2.90 -2.63
N ARG A 176 -4.95 -1.99 -3.58
CA ARG A 176 -4.11 -2.26 -4.73
C ARG A 176 -2.90 -1.33 -4.65
N PRO A 177 -1.71 -1.78 -5.08
CA PRO A 177 -0.57 -0.88 -5.18
C PRO A 177 -0.94 0.30 -6.08
N LYS A 178 -0.43 1.48 -5.74
CA LYS A 178 -0.65 2.66 -6.55
C LYS A 178 0.23 2.54 -7.79
N LEU A 179 -0.39 2.34 -8.95
CA LEU A 179 0.32 2.38 -10.23
C LEU A 179 0.55 3.84 -10.65
N VAL A 180 1.73 4.12 -11.19
CA VAL A 180 2.09 5.39 -11.82
C VAL A 180 2.48 5.14 -13.26
N LYS A 181 2.20 6.11 -14.13
CA LYS A 181 2.64 6.06 -15.52
C LYS A 181 4.11 6.38 -15.59
N THR A 182 4.84 5.65 -16.42
CA THR A 182 6.27 5.82 -16.61
C THR A 182 6.64 5.98 -18.08
N ALA A 183 7.79 6.59 -18.33
CA ALA A 183 8.45 6.62 -19.63
C ALA A 183 9.88 6.10 -19.51
N ALA A 184 10.32 5.28 -20.46
CA ALA A 184 11.70 4.79 -20.54
C ALA A 184 12.27 5.07 -21.94
N LEU A 185 13.58 5.24 -22.04
CA LEU A 185 14.24 5.38 -23.34
C LEU A 185 14.18 4.05 -24.10
N ALA A 186 13.69 4.06 -25.34
CA ALA A 186 13.61 2.87 -26.19
C ALA A 186 14.87 2.64 -27.04
N ILE A 187 15.62 3.72 -27.27
CA ILE A 187 16.85 3.74 -28.08
C ILE A 187 18.10 3.73 -27.18
N HIS A 188 19.23 3.36 -27.74
CA HIS A 188 20.50 3.47 -27.01
C HIS A 188 20.89 4.96 -26.85
N PRO A 189 21.40 5.43 -25.69
CA PRO A 189 21.75 6.84 -25.45
C PRO A 189 22.63 7.49 -26.52
N HIS A 190 23.59 6.75 -27.09
CA HIS A 190 24.45 7.24 -28.19
C HIS A 190 23.67 7.64 -29.48
N GLN A 191 22.41 7.23 -29.64
CA GLN A 191 21.59 7.53 -30.81
C GLN A 191 20.81 8.84 -30.66
N ILE A 192 20.76 9.41 -29.45
CA ILE A 192 19.89 10.55 -29.12
C ILE A 192 20.20 11.75 -30.01
N ASP A 193 21.45 12.18 -30.14
CA ASP A 193 21.79 13.38 -30.91
C ASP A 193 21.56 13.18 -32.41
N HIS A 194 21.77 11.96 -32.90
CA HIS A 194 21.50 11.62 -34.29
C HIS A 194 20.01 11.65 -34.63
N VAL A 195 19.16 11.17 -33.73
CA VAL A 195 17.70 11.23 -33.93
C VAL A 195 17.18 12.65 -33.68
N ALA A 196 17.70 13.32 -32.66
CA ALA A 196 17.24 14.65 -32.20
C ALA A 196 17.26 15.71 -33.29
N ARG A 197 18.26 15.69 -34.19
CA ARG A 197 18.35 16.64 -35.32
C ARG A 197 17.16 16.57 -36.30
N HIS A 198 16.37 15.51 -36.25
CA HIS A 198 15.17 15.30 -37.07
C HIS A 198 13.87 15.52 -36.29
N LEU A 199 13.94 15.71 -34.96
CA LEU A 199 12.76 15.88 -34.10
C LEU A 199 12.14 17.27 -34.22
N GLY A 200 10.83 17.36 -33.98
CA GLY A 200 10.08 18.61 -33.98
C GLY A 200 9.30 18.85 -35.27
N ARG A 201 9.25 20.09 -35.75
CA ARG A 201 8.53 20.47 -36.98
C ARG A 201 9.44 20.40 -38.20
N SER A 202 8.86 20.15 -39.37
CA SER A 202 9.56 20.30 -40.66
C SER A 202 10.07 21.74 -40.83
N SER A 203 11.33 21.90 -41.22
CA SER A 203 11.94 23.21 -41.44
C SER A 203 12.86 23.17 -42.65
N LYS A 204 12.49 23.90 -43.72
CA LYS A 204 13.31 24.03 -44.93
C LYS A 204 14.67 24.69 -44.66
N GLN A 205 14.78 25.49 -43.60
CA GLN A 205 16.08 26.02 -43.12
C GLN A 205 16.96 24.91 -42.54
N ALA A 206 16.37 24.01 -41.74
CA ALA A 206 17.10 22.87 -41.18
C ALA A 206 17.53 21.90 -42.28
N ASP A 207 16.62 21.56 -43.21
CA ASP A 207 16.92 20.67 -44.33
C ASP A 207 18.06 21.22 -45.19
N LEU A 208 18.07 22.54 -45.45
CA LEU A 208 19.15 23.20 -46.20
C LEU A 208 20.47 23.23 -45.42
N LEU A 209 20.43 23.53 -44.12
CA LEU A 209 21.62 23.51 -43.27
C LEU A 209 22.24 22.12 -43.19
N GLU A 210 21.42 21.07 -43.10
CA GLU A 210 21.85 19.68 -43.08
C GLU A 210 22.55 19.26 -44.39
N VAL A 211 21.99 19.66 -45.53
CA VAL A 211 22.61 19.45 -46.85
C VAL A 211 23.95 20.17 -46.97
N ILE A 212 24.06 21.39 -46.46
CA ILE A 212 25.30 22.18 -46.50
C ILE A 212 26.33 21.59 -45.52
N ALA A 213 25.92 21.15 -44.34
CA ALA A 213 26.82 20.54 -43.36
C ALA A 213 27.38 19.18 -43.83
N ALA A 214 26.59 18.45 -44.63
CA ALA A 214 27.06 17.24 -45.30
C ALA A 214 28.07 17.52 -46.44
N ALA A 215 28.13 18.76 -46.93
CA ALA A 215 29.16 19.17 -47.88
C ALA A 215 30.53 19.32 -47.18
N GLY A 216 31.60 19.04 -47.94
CA GLY A 216 32.97 19.25 -47.49
C GLY A 216 33.36 20.73 -47.45
N GLU A 217 34.62 21.01 -47.15
CA GLU A 217 35.17 22.37 -47.04
C GLU A 217 35.15 23.15 -48.36
N ASP A 218 35.08 22.46 -49.50
CA ASP A 218 35.07 23.07 -50.84
C ASP A 218 33.76 23.81 -51.20
N GLY A 219 32.78 23.79 -50.30
CA GLY A 219 31.46 24.40 -50.50
C GLY A 219 30.61 23.71 -51.59
N LEU A 220 29.30 23.89 -51.50
CA LEU A 220 28.32 23.31 -52.42
C LEU A 220 27.78 24.40 -53.37
N PRO A 221 27.62 24.15 -54.68
CA PRO A 221 26.92 25.07 -55.56
C PRO A 221 25.50 25.36 -55.06
N VAL A 222 25.11 26.64 -54.98
CA VAL A 222 23.84 27.07 -54.38
C VAL A 222 22.65 26.44 -55.09
N GLU A 223 22.65 26.36 -56.42
CA GLU A 223 21.57 25.74 -57.19
C GLU A 223 21.41 24.25 -56.88
N ARG A 224 22.49 23.58 -56.48
CA ARG A 224 22.46 22.18 -56.07
C ARG A 224 21.93 22.05 -54.64
N ALA A 225 22.42 22.87 -53.71
CA ALA A 225 21.96 22.88 -52.32
C ALA A 225 20.45 23.12 -52.22
N LEU A 226 19.94 24.13 -52.94
CA LEU A 226 18.53 24.48 -52.97
C LEU A 226 17.65 23.39 -53.59
N ARG A 227 18.17 22.68 -54.61
CA ARG A 227 17.46 21.58 -55.25
C ARG A 227 17.33 20.37 -54.33
N ILE A 228 18.39 20.02 -53.61
CA ILE A 228 18.38 18.87 -52.68
C ILE A 228 17.48 19.17 -51.48
N ALA A 229 17.57 20.37 -50.91
CA ALA A 229 16.72 20.78 -49.79
C ALA A 229 15.29 21.18 -50.21
N GLU A 230 14.99 21.15 -51.51
CA GLU A 230 13.72 21.58 -52.12
C GLU A 230 13.25 22.94 -51.57
N THR A 231 14.10 23.95 -51.68
CA THR A 231 13.86 25.28 -51.10
C THR A 231 14.34 26.40 -52.01
N THR A 232 14.13 27.65 -51.57
CA THR A 232 14.42 28.86 -52.36
C THR A 232 15.59 29.65 -51.78
N ARG A 233 16.13 30.58 -52.57
CA ARG A 233 17.20 31.50 -52.15
C ARG A 233 16.83 32.36 -50.92
N ASP A 234 15.55 32.59 -50.66
CA ASP A 234 15.09 33.31 -49.46
C ASP A 234 15.46 32.56 -48.17
N THR A 235 15.36 31.23 -48.19
CA THR A 235 15.76 30.36 -47.07
C THR A 235 17.27 30.44 -46.82
N LEU A 236 18.07 30.45 -47.89
CA LEU A 236 19.52 30.62 -47.81
C LEU A 236 19.89 31.97 -47.19
N LYS A 237 19.27 33.07 -47.65
CA LYS A 237 19.51 34.41 -47.08
C LYS A 237 19.19 34.48 -45.58
N LYS A 238 18.17 33.75 -45.12
CA LYS A 238 17.85 33.68 -43.69
C LYS A 238 18.90 32.91 -42.88
N LEU A 239 19.49 31.85 -43.44
CA LEU A 239 20.59 31.12 -42.80
C LEU A 239 21.87 31.96 -42.78
N GLU A 240 22.15 32.70 -43.85
CA GLU A 240 23.28 33.62 -43.96
C GLU A 240 23.15 34.78 -42.97
N ALA A 241 21.97 35.41 -42.89
CA ALA A 241 21.67 36.43 -41.88
C ALA A 241 21.73 35.89 -40.44
N GLY A 242 21.46 34.59 -40.24
CA GLY A 242 21.64 33.89 -38.97
C GLY A 242 23.10 33.52 -38.66
N GLY A 243 24.03 33.77 -39.58
CA GLY A 243 25.46 33.47 -39.41
C GLY A 243 25.82 31.99 -39.52
N SER A 244 24.90 31.13 -39.97
CA SER A 244 25.14 29.68 -40.04
C SER A 244 26.00 29.29 -41.26
N VAL A 245 25.88 30.04 -42.35
CA VAL A 245 26.48 29.74 -43.66
C VAL A 245 26.95 31.03 -44.34
N ALA A 246 27.95 30.93 -45.20
CA ALA A 246 28.46 32.02 -46.04
C ALA A 246 28.36 31.62 -47.52
N THR A 247 28.27 32.64 -48.36
CA THR A 247 28.38 32.47 -49.81
C THR A 247 29.62 33.20 -50.34
N ASN A 248 30.16 32.79 -51.49
CA ASN A 248 31.24 33.52 -52.16
C ASN A 248 30.73 34.78 -52.89
N GLN A 249 29.53 35.26 -52.60
CA GLN A 249 28.86 36.29 -53.41
C GLN A 249 29.71 37.58 -53.58
N ASP A 250 30.43 37.98 -52.53
CA ASP A 250 31.21 39.23 -52.52
C ASP A 250 32.62 39.08 -53.14
N GLU A 251 33.11 37.86 -53.31
CA GLU A 251 34.46 37.53 -53.81
C GLU A 251 34.44 36.69 -55.10
N ARG A 252 33.27 36.55 -55.72
CA ARG A 252 33.03 35.66 -56.87
C ARG A 252 33.47 36.30 -58.19
N ASP A 253 34.34 35.62 -58.92
CA ASP A 253 34.62 35.89 -60.33
C ASP A 253 33.39 35.59 -61.21
N VAL A 254 33.24 36.33 -62.32
CA VAL A 254 32.06 36.29 -63.21
C VAL A 254 31.77 34.87 -63.73
N ASP A 255 32.81 34.07 -63.94
CA ASP A 255 32.72 32.71 -64.49
C ASP A 255 32.62 31.60 -63.44
N GLU A 256 32.84 31.90 -62.16
CA GLU A 256 32.72 30.91 -61.09
C GLU A 256 31.25 30.70 -60.70
N PRO A 257 30.82 29.51 -60.23
CA PRO A 257 29.47 29.32 -59.71
C PRO A 257 29.30 29.91 -58.30
N LEU A 258 28.08 30.30 -57.95
CA LEU A 258 27.75 30.72 -56.57
C LEU A 258 27.80 29.49 -55.65
N ARG A 259 28.65 29.54 -54.62
CA ARG A 259 28.86 28.45 -53.67
C ARG A 259 28.46 28.88 -52.26
N VAL A 260 28.04 27.90 -51.46
CA VAL A 260 27.73 28.06 -50.04
C VAL A 260 28.52 27.04 -49.21
N TRP A 261 29.06 27.47 -48.08
CA TRP A 261 29.71 26.60 -47.10
C TRP A 261 29.23 26.91 -45.69
N LEU A 262 29.52 25.97 -44.79
CA LEU A 262 29.22 26.10 -43.38
C LEU A 262 30.23 27.05 -42.70
N ILE A 263 29.74 28.05 -41.98
CA ILE A 263 30.59 28.88 -41.09
C ILE A 263 30.58 28.31 -39.67
N LEU A 264 29.44 27.76 -39.25
CA LEU A 264 29.29 27.12 -37.94
C LEU A 264 30.32 26.00 -37.76
N PRO A 265 30.93 25.87 -36.57
CA PRO A 265 31.69 24.68 -36.21
C PRO A 265 30.83 23.43 -36.37
N ARG A 266 31.41 22.32 -36.84
CA ARG A 266 30.65 21.09 -37.15
C ARG A 266 29.92 20.53 -35.93
N GLU A 267 30.48 20.70 -34.74
CA GLU A 267 29.89 20.32 -33.46
C GLU A 267 28.62 21.11 -33.10
N ALA A 268 28.46 22.32 -33.63
CA ALA A 268 27.31 23.19 -33.34
C ALA A 268 26.17 23.02 -34.35
N VAL A 269 26.35 22.19 -35.39
CA VAL A 269 25.33 21.95 -36.42
C VAL A 269 24.09 21.28 -35.83
N ASP A 270 24.28 20.23 -35.03
CA ASP A 270 23.17 19.46 -34.47
C ASP A 270 22.28 20.32 -33.57
N GLU A 271 22.87 21.18 -32.72
CA GLU A 271 22.11 22.12 -31.89
C GLU A 271 21.31 23.12 -32.73
N ASN A 272 21.87 23.62 -33.83
CA ASN A 272 21.18 24.52 -34.75
C ASN A 272 20.02 23.82 -35.49
N LEU A 273 20.21 22.57 -35.93
CA LEU A 273 19.16 21.77 -36.56
C LEU A 273 17.98 21.57 -35.61
N ILE A 274 18.27 21.19 -34.36
CA ILE A 274 17.25 21.01 -33.30
C ILE A 274 16.48 22.32 -33.07
N ALA A 275 17.18 23.45 -32.97
CA ALA A 275 16.56 24.76 -32.73
C ALA A 275 15.67 25.23 -33.90
N LEU A 276 16.12 25.03 -35.14
CA LEU A 276 15.35 25.36 -36.35
C LEU A 276 14.06 24.53 -36.45
N ARG A 277 14.11 23.27 -36.01
CA ARG A 277 12.96 22.36 -35.95
C ARG A 277 12.12 22.50 -34.67
N LYS A 278 12.49 23.36 -33.72
CA LYS A 278 11.80 23.49 -32.42
C LYS A 278 11.73 22.15 -31.65
N GLY A 279 12.80 21.36 -31.75
CA GLY A 279 12.93 20.03 -31.15
C GLY A 279 13.58 20.02 -29.77
N GLU A 280 13.92 21.18 -29.19
CA GLU A 280 14.71 21.30 -27.96
C GLU A 280 14.06 20.56 -26.79
N ARG A 281 12.73 20.66 -26.67
CA ARG A 281 11.96 19.97 -25.61
C ARG A 281 12.02 18.45 -25.78
N LEU A 282 11.85 17.94 -26.99
CA LEU A 282 11.91 16.50 -27.28
C LEU A 282 13.31 15.94 -27.03
N HIS A 283 14.35 16.68 -27.43
CA HIS A 283 15.75 16.32 -27.15
C HIS A 283 16.05 16.30 -25.65
N HIS A 284 15.54 17.28 -24.89
CA HIS A 284 15.71 17.35 -23.43
C HIS A 284 15.03 16.17 -22.73
N ILE A 285 13.83 15.76 -23.16
CA ILE A 285 13.16 14.55 -22.65
C ILE A 285 14.06 13.32 -22.82
N LEU A 286 14.59 13.09 -24.02
CA LEU A 286 15.44 11.93 -24.29
C LEU A 286 16.71 11.95 -23.44
N ARG A 287 17.34 13.13 -23.27
CA ARG A 287 18.54 13.27 -22.43
C ARG A 287 18.26 13.02 -20.95
N VAL A 288 17.10 13.43 -20.45
CA VAL A 288 16.70 13.16 -19.07
C VAL A 288 16.47 11.66 -18.87
N LEU A 289 15.74 11.00 -19.77
CA LEU A 289 15.51 9.55 -19.71
C LEU A 289 16.81 8.74 -19.83
N ALA A 290 17.78 9.21 -20.60
CA ALA A 290 19.07 8.55 -20.75
C ALA A 290 19.92 8.53 -19.47
N ARG A 291 19.72 9.51 -18.57
CA ARG A 291 20.49 9.62 -17.31
C ARG A 291 20.02 8.64 -16.25
N GLU A 292 18.73 8.38 -16.20
CA GLU A 292 18.09 7.67 -15.07
C GLU A 292 18.10 6.14 -15.25
N ASN A 293 18.50 5.63 -16.42
CA ASN A 293 18.69 4.22 -16.77
C ASN A 293 17.48 3.28 -16.54
N GLU A 294 16.40 3.76 -15.94
CA GLU A 294 15.15 3.06 -15.63
C GLU A 294 13.92 3.85 -16.11
N ALA A 295 12.76 3.21 -16.04
CA ALA A 295 11.49 3.82 -16.37
C ALA A 295 11.10 4.88 -15.32
N LEU A 296 10.84 6.09 -15.77
CA LEU A 296 10.70 7.25 -14.91
C LEU A 296 9.25 7.76 -14.85
N ASP A 297 8.79 8.13 -13.65
CA ASP A 297 7.43 8.67 -13.41
C ASP A 297 7.18 9.93 -14.25
N LEU A 298 6.07 9.94 -15.00
CA LEU A 298 5.72 11.06 -15.89
C LEU A 298 5.62 12.39 -15.14
N SER A 299 5.18 12.39 -13.88
CA SER A 299 5.04 13.59 -13.05
C SER A 299 6.39 14.25 -12.80
N TRP A 300 7.42 13.45 -12.53
CA TRP A 300 8.79 13.96 -12.37
C TRP A 300 9.35 14.41 -13.72
N LEU A 301 9.10 13.65 -14.80
CA LEU A 301 9.54 14.02 -16.14
C LEU A 301 8.96 15.38 -16.55
N TYR A 302 7.68 15.62 -16.31
CA TYR A 302 7.04 16.90 -16.56
C TYR A 302 7.66 18.02 -15.73
N ALA A 303 7.96 17.78 -14.45
CA ALA A 303 8.60 18.77 -13.59
C ALA A 303 10.01 19.16 -14.06
N GLN A 304 10.76 18.23 -14.68
CA GLN A 304 12.13 18.47 -15.15
C GLN A 304 12.23 18.99 -16.59
N THR A 305 11.22 18.76 -17.41
CA THR A 305 11.32 18.99 -18.88
C THR A 305 10.24 19.90 -19.46
N ASP A 306 9.26 20.33 -18.65
CA ASP A 306 8.03 21.01 -19.11
C ASP A 306 7.31 20.23 -20.24
N ALA A 307 7.53 18.91 -20.29
CA ALA A 307 6.95 18.04 -21.29
C ALA A 307 5.44 17.90 -21.10
N LYS A 308 4.74 17.58 -22.19
CA LYS A 308 3.33 17.25 -22.21
C LYS A 308 3.14 15.81 -22.68
N LEU A 309 1.98 15.23 -22.36
CA LEU A 309 1.64 13.87 -22.83
C LEU A 309 1.70 13.74 -24.36
N ALA A 310 1.39 14.81 -25.11
CA ALA A 310 1.49 14.82 -26.56
C ALA A 310 2.94 14.65 -27.06
N ASP A 311 3.92 15.19 -26.34
CA ASP A 311 5.34 15.04 -26.68
C ASP A 311 5.78 13.59 -26.47
N LEU A 312 5.37 12.98 -25.36
CA LEU A 312 5.69 11.59 -25.03
C LEU A 312 5.04 10.59 -25.99
N LYS A 313 3.77 10.81 -26.34
CA LYS A 313 3.08 9.99 -27.36
C LYS A 313 3.77 10.08 -28.70
N ARG A 314 4.20 11.27 -29.10
CA ARG A 314 4.95 11.45 -30.34
C ARG A 314 6.28 10.68 -30.31
N LEU A 315 7.02 10.75 -29.21
CA LEU A 315 8.27 10.00 -29.06
C LEU A 315 8.05 8.48 -29.03
N GLU A 316 6.91 8.02 -28.51
CA GLU A 316 6.47 6.62 -28.56
C GLU A 316 6.12 6.19 -29.99
N ASP A 317 5.34 7.00 -30.72
CA ASP A 317 4.99 6.75 -32.12
C ASP A 317 6.23 6.69 -33.03
N GLU A 318 7.26 7.49 -32.74
CA GLU A 318 8.56 7.47 -33.42
C GLU A 318 9.50 6.35 -32.89
N GLY A 319 9.07 5.57 -31.90
CA GLY A 319 9.82 4.42 -31.36
C GLY A 319 11.02 4.78 -30.49
N LEU A 320 11.05 5.99 -29.93
CA LEU A 320 12.18 6.55 -29.17
C LEU A 320 12.00 6.41 -27.65
N VAL A 321 10.76 6.29 -27.20
CA VAL A 321 10.36 6.15 -25.80
C VAL A 321 9.32 5.05 -25.66
N LEU A 322 9.37 4.29 -24.57
CA LEU A 322 8.34 3.32 -24.18
C LEU A 322 7.51 3.90 -23.04
N LEU A 323 6.18 3.93 -23.18
CA LEU A 323 5.28 4.26 -22.08
C LEU A 323 4.81 2.99 -21.37
N GLY A 324 4.71 3.06 -20.05
CA GLY A 324 4.31 1.92 -19.23
C GLY A 324 3.64 2.35 -17.93
N GLU A 325 3.38 1.37 -17.08
CA GLU A 325 2.92 1.56 -15.72
C GLU A 325 3.84 0.78 -14.77
N SER A 326 4.19 1.39 -13.64
CA SER A 326 4.96 0.74 -12.58
C SER A 326 4.31 0.97 -11.22
N GLU A 327 4.59 0.08 -10.27
CA GLU A 327 4.16 0.27 -8.89
C GLU A 327 4.95 1.40 -8.24
N SER A 328 4.25 2.42 -7.73
CA SER A 328 4.87 3.50 -6.98
C SER A 328 5.09 3.05 -5.54
N TRP A 329 6.34 2.70 -5.25
CA TRP A 329 6.79 2.52 -3.88
C TRP A 329 7.12 3.88 -3.28
N ARG A 330 6.35 4.30 -2.26
CA ARG A 330 6.71 5.47 -1.45
C ARG A 330 7.39 4.96 -0.18
N ASP A 331 8.71 4.93 -0.20
CA ASP A 331 9.45 4.79 1.06
C ASP A 331 9.14 6.02 1.93
N SER A 332 8.32 5.80 2.95
CA SER A 332 7.87 6.83 3.88
C SER A 332 9.01 7.37 4.75
N LEU A 333 10.16 6.68 4.73
CA LEU A 333 11.35 6.99 5.49
C LEU A 333 12.51 7.49 4.61
N ALA A 334 12.37 7.53 3.28
CA ALA A 334 13.46 7.95 2.38
C ALA A 334 13.94 9.39 2.60
N GLN A 335 13.11 10.27 3.18
CA GLN A 335 13.49 11.63 3.55
C GLN A 335 13.93 11.78 5.02
N ARG A 336 13.97 10.67 5.77
CA ARG A 336 14.47 10.66 7.15
C ARG A 336 15.89 10.09 7.15
N GLU A 337 16.86 10.98 7.32
CA GLU A 337 18.20 10.57 7.71
C GLU A 337 18.17 10.12 9.18
N PHE A 338 18.27 8.82 9.40
CA PHE A 338 18.51 8.29 10.73
C PHE A 338 20.00 8.41 11.03
N VAL A 339 20.40 9.51 11.67
CA VAL A 339 21.73 9.58 12.26
C VAL A 339 21.79 8.49 13.34
N PRO A 340 22.68 7.49 13.23
CA PRO A 340 22.89 6.54 14.30
C PRO A 340 23.25 7.35 15.55
N SER A 341 22.40 7.31 16.56
CA SER A 341 22.69 7.99 17.82
C SER A 341 23.98 7.39 18.37
N LEU A 342 24.99 8.22 18.64
CA LEU A 342 26.15 7.78 19.41
C LEU A 342 25.63 7.26 20.75
N ALA A 343 26.07 6.07 21.14
CA ALA A 343 25.72 5.50 22.43
C ALA A 343 26.05 6.54 23.53
N PRO A 344 25.11 6.88 24.42
CA PRO A 344 25.38 7.85 25.46
C PRO A 344 26.54 7.33 26.33
N PRO A 345 27.45 8.20 26.79
CA PRO A 345 28.48 7.78 27.73
C PRO A 345 27.81 7.29 29.00
N LEU A 346 28.03 6.01 29.33
CA LEU A 346 27.51 5.40 30.53
C LEU A 346 28.28 5.92 31.75
N THR A 347 27.59 6.07 32.88
CA THR A 347 28.28 6.29 34.16
C THR A 347 29.13 5.06 34.51
N PRO A 348 30.13 5.16 35.41
CA PRO A 348 30.95 4.01 35.82
C PRO A 348 30.10 2.83 36.30
N GLU A 349 29.02 3.10 37.04
CA GLU A 349 28.09 2.07 37.53
C GLU A 349 27.28 1.44 36.39
N GLN A 350 26.85 2.26 35.42
CA GLN A 350 26.14 1.77 34.24
C GLN A 350 27.04 0.94 33.33
N GLN A 351 28.32 1.31 33.19
CA GLN A 351 29.30 0.56 32.40
C GLN A 351 29.54 -0.82 32.99
N LEU A 352 29.66 -0.94 34.33
CA LEU A 352 29.80 -2.23 35.00
C LEU A 352 28.60 -3.16 34.74
N VAL A 353 27.38 -2.61 34.77
CA VAL A 353 26.17 -3.37 34.43
C VAL A 353 26.15 -3.73 32.95
N TRP A 354 26.53 -2.80 32.08
CA TRP A 354 26.56 -3.01 30.64
C TRP A 354 27.56 -4.08 30.22
N ASP A 355 28.78 -4.10 30.77
CA ASP A 355 29.81 -5.09 30.44
C ASP A 355 29.34 -6.52 30.74
N VAL A 356 28.60 -6.70 31.84
CA VAL A 356 27.98 -7.99 32.20
C VAL A 356 26.88 -8.38 31.20
N LEU A 357 26.04 -7.42 30.80
CA LEU A 357 24.97 -7.65 29.83
C LEU A 357 25.53 -7.94 28.44
N GLU A 358 26.52 -7.17 27.98
CA GLU A 358 27.14 -7.30 26.66
C GLU A 358 27.84 -8.67 26.52
N ALA A 359 28.58 -9.10 27.54
CA ALA A 359 29.22 -10.41 27.54
C ALA A 359 28.20 -11.54 27.42
N ARG A 360 27.04 -11.42 28.10
CA ARG A 360 25.95 -12.40 27.97
C ARG A 360 25.28 -12.33 26.61
N LEU A 361 24.96 -11.14 26.12
CA LEU A 361 24.30 -10.94 24.81
C LEU A 361 25.13 -11.52 23.66
N LYS A 362 26.47 -11.43 23.72
CA LYS A 362 27.37 -11.98 22.68
C LYS A 362 27.39 -13.51 22.63
N VAL A 363 27.10 -14.17 23.74
CA VAL A 363 27.14 -15.64 23.87
C VAL A 363 25.72 -16.22 23.87
N TRP A 364 24.69 -15.37 23.89
CA TRP A 364 23.30 -15.79 24.01
C TRP A 364 22.80 -16.43 22.71
N ASP A 365 22.53 -17.73 22.74
CA ASP A 365 21.85 -18.43 21.64
C ASP A 365 20.37 -18.03 21.66
N TRP A 366 20.03 -17.05 20.82
CA TRP A 366 18.70 -16.47 20.71
C TRP A 366 17.64 -17.48 20.25
N GLU A 367 18.06 -18.62 19.69
CA GLU A 367 17.17 -19.63 19.12
C GLU A 367 16.84 -20.76 20.10
N ASN A 368 17.75 -21.16 21.01
CA ASN A 368 17.63 -22.42 21.75
C ASN A 368 17.49 -22.35 23.29
N GLU A 369 17.77 -21.22 23.96
CA GLU A 369 17.60 -21.15 25.42
C GLU A 369 16.36 -20.32 25.81
N ALA A 370 15.39 -20.98 26.46
CA ALA A 370 14.32 -20.28 27.15
C ALA A 370 14.93 -19.44 28.30
N PRO A 371 14.63 -18.14 28.41
CA PRO A 371 15.23 -17.32 29.45
C PRO A 371 14.69 -17.76 30.82
N HIS A 372 15.52 -18.44 31.59
CA HIS A 372 15.27 -18.62 33.02
C HIS A 372 15.22 -17.25 33.70
N PRO A 373 14.32 -17.03 34.67
CA PRO A 373 14.33 -15.80 35.45
C PRO A 373 15.72 -15.64 36.07
N PRO A 374 16.27 -14.41 36.14
CA PRO A 374 17.46 -14.19 36.94
C PRO A 374 17.15 -14.66 38.35
N THR A 375 17.90 -15.64 38.85
CA THR A 375 17.83 -16.04 40.26
C THR A 375 18.00 -14.76 41.08
N PRO A 376 17.07 -14.44 41.99
CA PRO A 376 17.28 -13.29 42.85
C PRO A 376 18.60 -13.53 43.60
N SER A 377 19.56 -12.61 43.44
CA SER A 377 20.73 -12.54 44.31
C SER A 377 20.27 -12.61 45.76
N PRO A 378 21.05 -13.21 46.68
CA PRO A 378 20.59 -13.52 48.02
C PRO A 378 20.15 -12.23 48.72
N THR A 379 18.85 -12.02 48.80
CA THR A 379 18.28 -10.96 49.63
C THR A 379 18.44 -11.44 51.07
N VAL A 380 19.08 -10.60 51.88
CA VAL A 380 19.19 -10.76 53.33
C VAL A 380 17.85 -11.23 53.89
N ALA A 381 17.90 -12.37 54.58
CA ALA A 381 16.76 -13.12 55.08
C ALA A 381 15.70 -12.27 55.79
N ARG A 382 14.43 -12.46 55.41
CA ARG A 382 13.27 -12.38 56.32
C ARG A 382 12.15 -13.29 55.82
N GLY A 383 11.78 -14.23 56.69
CA GLY A 383 10.45 -14.86 56.72
C GLY A 383 10.22 -15.96 55.70
N SER A 384 10.46 -17.20 56.11
CA SER A 384 10.02 -18.43 55.46
C SER A 384 8.49 -18.51 55.35
N GLN A 385 7.99 -18.58 54.12
CA GLN A 385 6.65 -19.07 53.82
C GLN A 385 6.77 -19.95 52.57
N GLU A 386 6.48 -21.25 52.72
CA GLU A 386 6.56 -22.23 51.63
C GLU A 386 5.49 -21.95 50.58
N ASP A 387 5.87 -21.98 49.30
CA ASP A 387 4.94 -21.86 48.18
C ASP A 387 4.02 -23.09 48.11
N PRO A 388 2.69 -22.93 47.89
CA PRO A 388 1.79 -24.05 47.69
C PRO A 388 1.99 -24.65 46.28
N PRO A 389 1.63 -25.93 46.07
CA PRO A 389 1.82 -26.59 44.78
C PRO A 389 0.87 -26.01 43.70
N PHE A 390 1.35 -26.12 42.45
CA PHE A 390 0.72 -25.68 41.21
C PHE A 390 -0.74 -26.15 41.04
N THR A 391 -1.65 -25.20 40.77
CA THR A 391 -3.06 -25.47 40.41
C THR A 391 -3.30 -25.22 38.91
N PRO A 392 -3.88 -26.17 38.15
CA PRO A 392 -4.20 -25.99 36.73
C PRO A 392 -5.24 -24.90 36.43
N LEU A 393 -5.14 -24.30 35.24
CA LEU A 393 -5.77 -23.04 34.79
C LEU A 393 -7.32 -22.98 34.71
N HIS A 394 -8.05 -24.06 34.98
CA HIS A 394 -9.51 -24.09 34.85
C HIS A 394 -10.27 -23.52 36.07
N GLN A 395 -9.57 -23.01 37.09
CA GLN A 395 -10.17 -22.50 38.34
C GLN A 395 -10.02 -20.99 38.58
N TRP A 396 -9.58 -20.20 37.60
CA TRP A 396 -9.49 -18.73 37.76
C TRP A 396 -10.88 -18.08 37.63
N ARG A 397 -11.71 -18.21 38.68
CA ARG A 397 -12.89 -17.36 38.91
C ARG A 397 -12.50 -16.27 39.92
N GLU A 398 -12.76 -15.02 39.54
CA GLU A 398 -12.68 -13.76 40.28
C GLU A 398 -12.29 -13.85 41.77
N ASP A 399 -11.13 -13.28 42.12
CA ASP A 399 -11.00 -12.57 43.39
C ASP A 399 -11.21 -11.08 43.09
N ARG A 400 -12.44 -10.61 43.33
CA ARG A 400 -12.77 -9.18 43.37
C ARG A 400 -12.20 -8.60 44.68
N GLY A 401 -10.91 -8.29 44.69
CA GLY A 401 -10.23 -7.63 45.80
C GLY A 401 -9.30 -6.53 45.29
N GLU A 402 -9.66 -5.28 45.58
CA GLU A 402 -8.84 -4.06 45.47
C GLU A 402 -7.75 -4.04 44.38
N VAL A 403 -8.12 -3.64 43.18
CA VAL A 403 -7.15 -3.30 42.13
C VAL A 403 -6.44 -2.00 42.52
N SER A 404 -5.24 -2.13 43.08
CA SER A 404 -4.28 -1.04 43.20
C SER A 404 -4.12 -0.35 41.85
N LEU A 405 -4.39 0.96 41.82
CA LEU A 405 -4.36 1.84 40.65
C LEU A 405 -2.95 2.08 40.07
N PHE A 406 -1.94 1.34 40.53
CA PHE A 406 -0.58 1.37 40.00
C PHE A 406 -0.23 0.01 39.41
N GLY A 407 -0.60 -0.15 38.13
CA GLY A 407 -0.40 -1.36 37.35
C GLY A 407 1.07 -1.64 37.07
N ASN A 408 1.73 -2.39 37.95
CA ASN A 408 2.83 -3.25 37.53
C ASN A 408 2.21 -4.58 37.07
N SER A 409 2.00 -4.75 35.76
CA SER A 409 1.88 -6.11 35.22
C SER A 409 3.16 -6.86 35.65
N PRO A 410 3.06 -7.99 36.39
CA PRO A 410 4.24 -8.67 36.90
C PRO A 410 5.18 -8.96 35.72
N PRO A 411 6.51 -8.76 35.86
CA PRO A 411 7.47 -9.11 34.83
C PRO A 411 7.16 -10.49 34.28
N GLU A 412 6.93 -11.49 35.14
CA GLU A 412 6.59 -12.86 34.77
C GLU A 412 5.46 -13.03 33.73
N LEU A 413 4.49 -12.10 33.65
CA LEU A 413 3.40 -12.17 32.67
C LEU A 413 3.93 -12.06 31.24
N TRP A 414 4.89 -11.16 30.98
CA TRP A 414 5.50 -11.03 29.65
C TRP A 414 6.31 -12.28 29.27
N TRP A 415 6.90 -12.98 30.25
CA TRP A 415 7.73 -14.15 30.00
C TRP A 415 6.84 -15.34 29.58
N LYS A 416 5.59 -15.37 30.08
CA LYS A 416 4.55 -16.33 29.65
C LYS A 416 3.94 -15.97 28.29
N LEU A 417 3.78 -14.68 27.97
CA LEU A 417 3.21 -14.22 26.71
C LEU A 417 4.22 -14.18 25.54
N LYS A 418 5.53 -14.08 25.81
CA LYS A 418 6.57 -13.99 24.78
C LYS A 418 6.64 -15.23 23.86
N PRO A 419 6.57 -16.49 24.36
CA PRO A 419 6.47 -17.67 23.50
C PRO A 419 5.22 -17.65 22.61
N LEU A 420 4.08 -17.24 23.18
CA LEU A 420 2.80 -17.11 22.49
C LEU A 420 2.88 -16.11 21.34
N ALA A 421 3.44 -14.91 21.60
CA ALA A 421 3.67 -13.89 20.59
C ALA A 421 4.68 -14.35 19.50
N ARG A 422 5.64 -15.22 19.84
CA ARG A 422 6.55 -15.83 18.86
C ARG A 422 5.81 -16.84 17.98
N GLN A 423 4.96 -17.68 18.55
CA GLN A 423 4.14 -18.64 17.81
C GLN A 423 3.18 -17.91 16.85
N MET A 424 2.55 -16.82 17.31
CA MET A 424 1.63 -16.02 16.50
C MET A 424 2.28 -15.30 15.31
N ARG A 425 3.60 -15.13 15.27
CA ARG A 425 4.27 -14.61 14.06
C ARG A 425 4.24 -15.61 12.89
N HIS A 426 4.03 -16.89 13.20
CA HIS A 426 3.96 -17.97 12.22
C HIS A 426 2.54 -18.48 12.02
N THR A 427 1.57 -18.02 12.82
CA THR A 427 0.16 -18.38 12.72
C THR A 427 -0.65 -17.11 12.43
N PRO A 428 -1.20 -16.96 11.21
CA PRO A 428 -2.04 -15.81 10.89
C PRO A 428 -3.23 -15.71 11.85
N THR A 429 -3.69 -14.49 12.10
CA THR A 429 -4.91 -14.26 12.86
C THR A 429 -6.11 -14.89 12.15
N PRO A 430 -7.19 -15.27 12.86
CA PRO A 430 -8.41 -15.75 12.19
C PRO A 430 -8.97 -14.77 11.16
N ALA A 431 -8.74 -13.47 11.36
CA ALA A 431 -9.08 -12.43 10.39
C ALA A 431 -8.14 -12.39 9.17
N GLU A 432 -6.88 -12.82 9.32
CA GLU A 432 -5.91 -12.91 8.23
C GLU A 432 -6.13 -14.13 7.34
N ASP A 433 -6.77 -15.20 7.81
CA ASP A 433 -7.14 -16.38 6.99
C ASP A 433 -8.02 -16.04 5.76
N TYR A 434 -8.63 -14.85 5.75
CA TYR A 434 -9.41 -14.34 4.62
C TYR A 434 -8.54 -13.81 3.45
N PHE A 435 -7.23 -13.64 3.66
CA PHE A 435 -6.29 -13.00 2.73
C PHE A 435 -5.14 -13.93 2.37
#